data_AF-A0A411DLA4-F1
#
_entry.id   AF-A0A411DLA4-F1
#
_cell.length_a   1.000
_cell.length_b   1.000
_cell.length_c   1.000
_cell.angle_alpha   90.00
_cell.angle_beta   90.00
_cell.angle_gamma   90.00
#
_symmetry.space_group_name_H-M   'P 1'
#
loop_
_entity.id
_entity.type
_entity.pdbx_description
1 polymer ?
#
loop_
_entity_poly.entity_id
_entity_poly.type
_entity_poly.pdbx_seq_one_letter_code
_entity_poly.pdbx_strand_id
1 'polypeptide(L)'
;MIWFSFLHLIWINFIIGTFESKLLVEKFNLQNRKWLIIAANYVSMFVGYYFIAPHFSLVNGYPDFWGMKSRVGEYELGGFFIGFLYSFGATLVIEFPFYWLSLKTKQKGWKLLLPFFLVNLFTNIMMLAIYFAIVAFAAKWN
;
A
#
# COMPACT_ATOMS: atom_id res chain seq x y z
N MET A 1 5.47 15.06 7.41
CA MET A 1 4.34 14.12 7.27
C MET A 1 3.30 14.60 6.26
N ILE A 2 2.56 15.70 6.48
CA ILE A 2 1.45 16.15 5.59
C ILE A 2 1.88 16.31 4.11
N TRP A 3 3.02 16.94 3.84
CA TRP A 3 3.55 17.09 2.47
C TRP A 3 3.89 15.75 1.81
N PHE A 4 4.41 14.78 2.58
CA PHE A 4 4.69 13.44 2.08
C PHE A 4 3.39 12.66 1.85
N SER A 5 2.39 12.80 2.73
CA SER A 5 1.06 12.23 2.53
C SER A 5 0.39 12.78 1.27
N PHE A 6 0.52 14.08 1.00
CA PHE A 6 0.00 14.70 -0.22
C PHE A 6 0.76 14.26 -1.48
N LEU A 7 2.09 14.21 -1.42
CA LEU A 7 2.93 13.71 -2.50
C LEU A 7 2.64 12.22 -2.77
N HIS A 8 2.41 11.44 -1.72
CA HIS A 8 2.02 10.05 -1.84
C HIS A 8 0.66 9.95 -2.53
N LEU A 9 -0.32 10.69 -2.02
CA LEU A 9 -1.67 10.73 -2.56
C LEU A 9 -1.66 11.01 -4.05
N ILE A 10 -0.93 12.02 -4.50
CA ILE A 10 -0.98 12.44 -5.91
C ILE A 10 -0.01 11.66 -6.79
N TRP A 11 1.27 11.56 -6.44
CA TRP A 11 2.31 11.10 -7.37
C TRP A 11 2.74 9.66 -7.13
N ILE A 12 2.92 9.25 -5.87
CA ILE A 12 3.44 7.92 -5.58
C ILE A 12 2.44 6.84 -6.01
N ASN A 13 1.14 7.00 -5.73
CA ASN A 13 0.13 6.02 -6.18
C ASN A 13 0.10 5.85 -7.70
N PHE A 14 0.27 6.95 -8.45
CA PHE A 14 0.35 6.90 -9.90
C PHE A 14 1.59 6.12 -10.38
N ILE A 15 2.75 6.39 -9.75
CA ILE A 15 4.02 5.71 -10.05
C ILE A 15 3.92 4.23 -9.72
N ILE A 16 3.41 3.88 -8.53
CA ILE A 16 3.21 2.49 -8.11
C ILE A 16 2.28 1.79 -9.08
N GLY A 17 1.08 2.30 -9.32
CA GLY A 17 0.12 1.64 -10.22
C GLY A 17 0.65 1.48 -11.65
N THR A 18 1.46 2.43 -12.13
CA THR A 18 2.16 2.30 -13.42
C THR A 18 3.20 1.19 -13.40
N PHE A 19 3.98 1.10 -12.32
CA PHE A 19 5.01 0.09 -12.14
C PHE A 19 4.42 -1.31 -11.95
N GLU A 20 3.34 -1.45 -11.18
CA GLU A 20 2.60 -2.71 -11.02
C GLU A 20 2.04 -3.21 -12.35
N SER A 21 1.40 -2.32 -13.11
CA SER A 21 0.89 -2.63 -14.45
C SER A 21 2.02 -3.14 -15.36
N LYS A 22 3.20 -2.52 -15.29
CA LYS A 22 4.39 -2.92 -16.06
C LYS A 22 4.93 -4.27 -15.60
N LEU A 23 5.07 -4.51 -14.30
CA LEU A 23 5.53 -5.80 -13.75
C LEU A 23 4.60 -6.96 -14.13
N LEU A 24 3.29 -6.75 -14.10
CA LEU A 24 2.31 -7.75 -14.54
C LEU A 24 2.53 -8.16 -16.01
N VAL A 25 2.88 -7.21 -16.87
CA VAL A 25 3.19 -7.50 -18.28
C VAL A 25 4.56 -8.18 -18.41
N GLU A 26 5.61 -7.62 -17.84
CA GLU A 26 6.99 -8.07 -18.08
C GLU A 26 7.34 -9.38 -17.39
N LYS A 27 6.82 -9.62 -16.18
CA LYS A 27 7.16 -10.82 -15.38
C LYS A 27 6.14 -11.94 -15.51
N PHE A 28 4.87 -11.61 -15.76
CA PHE A 28 3.77 -12.57 -15.77
C PHE A 28 3.03 -12.65 -17.11
N ASN A 29 3.40 -11.84 -18.11
CA ASN A 29 2.74 -11.77 -19.41
C ASN A 29 1.22 -11.48 -19.31
N LEU A 30 0.82 -10.72 -18.30
CA LEU A 30 -0.58 -10.38 -18.02
C LEU A 30 -0.92 -8.99 -18.55
N GLN A 31 -1.52 -8.98 -19.73
CA GLN A 31 -2.06 -7.76 -20.34
C GLN A 31 -3.21 -7.21 -19.48
N ASN A 32 -3.06 -5.95 -19.06
CA ASN A 32 -3.98 -5.29 -18.14
C ASN A 32 -4.32 -3.87 -18.61
N ARG A 33 -5.43 -3.33 -18.11
CA ARG A 33 -5.83 -1.93 -18.29
C ARG A 33 -5.18 -1.11 -17.19
N LYS A 34 -4.03 -0.49 -17.48
CA LYS A 34 -3.22 0.29 -16.53
C LYS A 34 -4.03 1.24 -15.65
N TRP A 35 -5.00 1.96 -16.23
CA TRP A 35 -5.81 2.94 -15.48
C TRP A 35 -6.60 2.30 -14.33
N LEU A 36 -7.03 1.03 -14.44
CA LEU A 36 -7.71 0.31 -13.35
C LEU A 36 -6.75 -0.06 -12.22
N ILE A 37 -5.50 -0.39 -12.53
CA ILE A 37 -4.46 -0.65 -11.53
C ILE A 37 -4.11 0.65 -10.77
N ILE A 38 -3.95 1.75 -11.51
CA ILE A 38 -3.75 3.08 -10.91
C ILE A 38 -4.94 3.45 -10.02
N ALA A 39 -6.17 3.30 -10.51
CA ALA A 39 -7.37 3.56 -9.71
C ALA A 39 -7.42 2.70 -8.44
N ALA A 40 -7.01 1.42 -8.52
CA ALA A 40 -6.93 0.53 -7.36
C ALA A 40 -6.05 1.13 -6.25
N ASN A 41 -4.85 1.62 -6.60
CA ASN A 41 -3.91 2.22 -5.64
C ASN A 41 -4.51 3.47 -4.96
N TYR A 42 -5.14 4.37 -5.73
CA TYR A 42 -5.80 5.55 -5.15
C TYR A 42 -6.96 5.17 -4.22
N VAL A 43 -7.81 4.23 -4.63
CA VAL A 43 -8.94 3.75 -3.81
C VAL A 43 -8.42 3.07 -2.54
N SER A 44 -7.41 2.22 -2.67
CA SER A 44 -6.74 1.54 -1.56
C SER A 44 -6.19 2.55 -0.56
N MET A 45 -5.48 3.58 -1.03
CA MET A 45 -4.98 4.63 -0.15
C MET A 45 -6.11 5.42 0.52
N PHE A 46 -7.15 5.79 -0.22
CA PHE A 46 -8.27 6.55 0.35
C PHE A 46 -8.98 5.75 1.45
N VAL A 47 -9.28 4.48 1.18
CA VAL A 47 -9.89 3.59 2.17
C VAL A 47 -8.94 3.31 3.34
N GLY A 48 -7.66 3.11 3.03
CA GLY A 48 -6.57 2.97 3.98
C GLY A 48 -6.50 4.12 4.98
N TYR A 49 -6.52 5.34 4.47
CA TYR A 49 -6.35 6.56 5.26
C TYR A 49 -7.60 6.93 6.08
N TYR A 50 -8.79 6.87 5.47
CA TYR A 50 -10.01 7.36 6.12
C TYR A 50 -10.75 6.33 6.96
N PHE A 51 -10.60 5.03 6.68
CA PHE A 51 -11.37 3.98 7.36
C PHE A 51 -10.48 3.03 8.14
N ILE A 52 -9.41 2.53 7.52
CA ILE A 52 -8.56 1.48 8.11
C ILE A 52 -7.66 2.07 9.20
N ALA A 53 -6.86 3.08 8.89
CA ALA A 53 -5.92 3.66 9.85
C ALA A 53 -6.59 4.20 11.13
N PRO A 54 -7.73 4.93 11.06
CA PRO A 54 -8.42 5.37 12.26
C PRO A 54 -9.01 4.22 13.07
N HIS A 55 -9.58 3.20 12.40
CA HIS A 55 -10.15 2.03 13.07
C HIS A 55 -9.08 1.25 13.83
N PHE A 56 -7.93 0.97 13.22
CA PHE A 56 -6.85 0.25 13.87
C PHE A 56 -6.18 1.04 15.00
N SER A 57 -6.07 2.36 14.83
CA SER A 57 -5.59 3.23 15.90
C SER A 57 -6.50 3.21 17.13
N LEU A 58 -7.83 3.15 16.91
CA LEU A 58 -8.83 3.01 17.97
C LEU A 58 -8.78 1.64 18.65
N VAL A 59 -8.69 0.55 17.88
CA VAL A 59 -8.81 -0.83 18.40
C VAL A 59 -7.53 -1.29 19.10
N ASN A 60 -6.36 -0.99 18.55
CA ASN A 60 -5.09 -1.51 19.07
C ASN A 60 -4.38 -0.55 20.02
N GLY A 61 -4.92 0.66 20.24
CA GLY A 61 -4.31 1.67 21.11
C GLY A 61 -3.00 2.25 20.58
N TYR A 62 -2.56 1.89 19.37
CA TYR A 62 -1.37 2.45 18.71
C TYR A 62 -1.76 3.72 17.93
N PRO A 63 -1.42 4.93 18.42
CA PRO A 63 -1.66 6.17 17.68
C PRO A 63 -0.82 6.26 16.39
N ASP A 64 0.24 5.45 16.29
CA ASP A 64 1.30 5.55 15.26
C ASP A 64 1.27 4.53 14.14
N PHE A 65 0.06 4.17 13.73
CA PHE A 65 -0.19 3.27 12.60
C PHE A 65 0.60 3.64 11.31
N TRP A 66 0.92 4.92 11.12
CA TRP A 66 1.86 5.45 10.10
C TRP A 66 2.53 6.77 10.55
N GLY A 67 2.70 6.98 11.86
CA GLY A 67 3.15 8.27 12.39
C GLY A 67 2.14 9.41 12.32
N MET A 68 0.84 9.09 12.30
CA MET A 68 -0.23 10.09 12.15
C MET A 68 -0.51 10.88 13.43
N LYS A 69 -0.19 10.34 14.62
CA LYS A 69 -0.52 10.96 15.90
C LYS A 69 0.65 11.02 16.89
N SER A 70 1.83 10.54 16.53
CA SER A 70 3.06 10.70 17.32
C SER A 70 3.31 12.18 17.57
N ARG A 71 3.66 12.51 18.82
CA ARG A 71 4.45 13.72 19.05
C ARG A 71 5.73 13.57 18.23
N VAL A 72 6.13 14.64 17.53
CA VAL A 72 7.39 14.68 16.78
C VAL A 72 8.52 14.13 17.67
N GLY A 73 9.04 12.95 17.34
CA GLY A 73 10.22 12.37 17.99
C GLY A 73 10.09 10.98 18.62
N GLU A 74 8.89 10.42 18.82
CA GLU A 74 8.72 9.09 19.43
C GLU A 74 7.82 8.19 18.57
N TYR A 75 8.38 7.11 18.02
CA TYR A 75 7.65 6.12 17.21
C TYR A 75 7.89 4.73 17.78
N GLU A 76 6.80 4.00 18.02
CA GLU A 76 6.87 2.60 18.43
C GLU A 76 7.07 1.68 17.22
N LEU A 77 8.22 1.00 17.19
CA LEU A 77 8.59 0.12 16.08
C LEU A 77 7.56 -1.00 15.86
N GLY A 78 7.04 -1.57 16.95
CA GLY A 78 6.03 -2.63 16.91
C GLY A 78 4.72 -2.18 16.27
N GLY A 79 4.22 -1.00 16.66
CA GLY A 79 3.00 -0.41 16.10
C GLY A 79 3.12 -0.13 14.60
N PHE A 80 4.30 0.31 14.15
CA PHE A 80 4.59 0.57 12.74
C PHE A 80 4.50 -0.71 11.87
N PHE A 81 5.18 -1.80 12.27
CA PHE A 81 5.15 -3.05 11.50
C PHE A 81 3.80 -3.75 11.54
N ILE A 82 3.11 -3.74 12.70
CA ILE A 82 1.75 -4.26 12.80
C ILE A 82 0.81 -3.45 11.90
N GLY A 83 0.94 -2.13 11.90
CA GLY A 83 0.17 -1.24 11.04
C GLY A 83 0.38 -1.51 9.55
N PHE A 84 1.63 -1.77 9.15
CA PHE A 84 1.96 -2.20 7.80
C PHE A 84 1.29 -3.52 7.42
N LEU A 85 1.35 -4.55 8.28
CA LEU A 85 0.75 -5.86 7.99
C LEU A 85 -0.76 -5.77 7.77
N TYR A 86 -1.46 -5.04 8.63
CA TYR A 86 -2.91 -4.83 8.47
C TYR A 86 -3.23 -4.01 7.23
N SER A 87 -2.46 -2.96 6.97
CA SER A 87 -2.61 -2.13 5.78
C SER A 87 -2.40 -2.97 4.51
N PHE A 88 -1.35 -3.79 4.46
CA PHE A 88 -1.07 -4.70 3.35
C PHE A 88 -2.22 -5.69 3.10
N GLY A 89 -2.71 -6.33 4.17
CA GLY A 89 -3.87 -7.24 4.06
C GLY A 89 -5.10 -6.54 3.50
N ALA A 90 -5.39 -5.32 3.96
CA ALA A 90 -6.52 -4.55 3.47
C ALA A 90 -6.34 -4.10 2.01
N THR A 91 -5.13 -3.68 1.63
CA THR A 91 -4.75 -3.37 0.24
C THR A 91 -5.07 -4.54 -0.68
N LEU A 92 -4.67 -5.77 -0.32
CA LEU A 92 -4.97 -6.95 -1.13
C LEU A 92 -6.47 -7.16 -1.34
N VAL A 93 -7.29 -6.92 -0.31
CA VAL A 93 -8.76 -7.07 -0.42
C VAL A 93 -9.36 -5.98 -1.30
N ILE A 94 -8.93 -4.73 -1.12
CA ILE A 94 -9.50 -3.57 -1.82
C ILE A 94 -9.09 -3.57 -3.29
N GLU A 95 -7.84 -3.89 -3.59
CA GLU A 95 -7.30 -3.80 -4.95
C GLU A 95 -7.66 -4.99 -5.83
N PHE A 96 -7.91 -6.16 -5.23
CA PHE A 96 -8.23 -7.37 -5.98
C PHE A 96 -9.36 -7.22 -7.02
N PRO A 97 -10.54 -6.61 -6.71
CA PRO A 97 -11.59 -6.41 -7.72
C PRO A 97 -11.12 -5.57 -8.90
N PHE A 98 -10.34 -4.51 -8.66
CA PHE A 98 -9.80 -3.66 -9.73
C PHE A 98 -8.77 -4.41 -10.57
N TYR A 99 -7.87 -5.15 -9.91
CA TYR A 99 -6.91 -6.02 -10.58
C TYR A 99 -7.64 -7.02 -11.49
N TRP A 100 -8.63 -7.74 -10.97
CA TRP A 100 -9.37 -8.73 -11.74
C TRP A 100 -10.11 -8.10 -12.93
N LEU A 101 -10.71 -6.93 -12.75
CA LEU A 101 -11.35 -6.16 -13.84
C LEU A 101 -10.33 -5.67 -14.87
N SER A 102 -9.12 -5.32 -14.44
CA SER A 102 -8.06 -4.80 -15.32
C SER A 102 -7.57 -5.84 -16.34
N LEU A 103 -7.58 -7.13 -15.99
CA LEU A 103 -7.06 -8.19 -16.86
C LEU A 103 -7.86 -8.31 -18.15
N LYS A 104 -7.17 -8.19 -19.29
CA LYS A 104 -7.77 -8.37 -20.63
C LYS A 104 -8.13 -9.83 -20.90
N THR A 105 -7.33 -10.76 -20.37
CA THR A 105 -7.59 -12.20 -20.45
C THR A 105 -7.80 -12.73 -19.04
N LYS A 106 -8.97 -13.34 -18.79
CA LYS A 106 -9.31 -13.84 -17.45
C LYS A 106 -8.51 -15.09 -17.11
N GLN A 107 -7.84 -15.04 -15.97
CA GLN A 107 -7.13 -16.17 -15.37
C GLN A 107 -7.95 -16.73 -14.21
N LYS A 108 -7.65 -17.96 -13.78
CA LYS A 108 -8.30 -18.62 -12.63
C LYS A 108 -7.24 -19.23 -11.69
N GLY A 109 -7.63 -19.40 -10.43
CA GLY A 109 -6.80 -20.04 -9.40
C GLY A 109 -5.46 -19.32 -9.17
N TRP A 110 -4.40 -20.09 -8.95
CA TRP A 110 -3.07 -19.56 -8.64
C TRP A 110 -2.47 -18.68 -9.74
N LYS A 111 -2.82 -18.90 -11.01
CA LYS A 111 -2.37 -18.04 -12.12
C LYS A 111 -2.97 -16.62 -12.07
N LEU A 112 -4.07 -16.44 -11.33
CA LEU A 112 -4.67 -15.14 -11.05
C LEU A 112 -4.10 -14.55 -9.74
N LEU A 113 -4.05 -15.36 -8.69
CA LEU A 113 -3.75 -14.88 -7.34
C LEU A 113 -2.25 -14.62 -7.12
N LEU A 114 -1.37 -15.47 -7.63
CA LEU A 114 0.07 -15.36 -7.39
C LEU A 114 0.67 -14.09 -8.00
N PRO A 115 0.39 -13.72 -9.27
CA PRO A 115 0.92 -12.47 -9.83
C PRO A 115 0.42 -11.23 -9.10
N PHE A 116 -0.87 -11.22 -8.72
CA PHE A 116 -1.45 -10.15 -7.92
C PHE A 116 -0.70 -9.98 -6.59
N PHE A 117 -0.60 -11.05 -5.82
CA PHE A 117 0.03 -11.04 -4.51
C PHE A 117 1.50 -10.63 -4.59
N LEU A 118 2.28 -11.19 -5.52
CA LEU A 118 3.72 -10.90 -5.62
C LEU A 118 4.00 -9.46 -6.04
N VAL A 119 3.22 -8.91 -6.98
CA VAL A 119 3.39 -7.52 -7.42
C VAL A 119 3.05 -6.56 -6.28
N ASN A 120 1.91 -6.78 -5.60
CA ASN A 120 1.51 -5.99 -4.44
C ASN A 120 2.51 -6.10 -3.28
N LEU A 121 3.00 -7.31 -2.99
CA LEU A 121 4.00 -7.53 -1.95
C LEU A 121 5.28 -6.76 -2.25
N PHE A 122 5.76 -6.82 -3.49
CA PHE A 122 6.97 -6.12 -3.90
C PHE A 122 6.84 -4.60 -3.74
N THR A 123 5.74 -4.02 -4.24
CA THR A 123 5.51 -2.57 -4.15
C THR A 123 5.29 -2.11 -2.72
N ASN A 124 4.56 -2.88 -1.91
CA ASN A 124 4.37 -2.56 -0.49
C ASN A 124 5.67 -2.69 0.33
N ILE A 125 6.54 -3.67 0.05
CA ILE A 125 7.87 -3.76 0.68
C ILE A 125 8.72 -2.53 0.34
N MET A 126 8.71 -2.10 -0.92
CA MET A 126 9.42 -0.88 -1.32
C MET A 126 8.87 0.36 -0.58
N MET A 127 7.55 0.45 -0.46
CA MET A 127 6.92 1.53 0.28
C MET A 127 7.24 1.49 1.77
N LEU A 128 7.23 0.31 2.39
CA LEU A 128 7.65 0.12 3.77
C LEU A 128 9.07 0.62 3.99
N ALA A 129 10.01 0.27 3.10
CA ALA A 129 11.40 0.72 3.19
C ALA A 129 11.52 2.25 3.10
N ILE A 130 10.76 2.90 2.21
CA ILE A 130 10.74 4.37 2.08
C ILE A 130 10.18 5.02 3.35
N TYR A 131 9.03 4.56 3.84
CA TYR A 131 8.40 5.07 5.05
C TYR A 131 9.29 4.86 6.28
N PHE A 132 9.90 3.69 6.40
CA PHE A 132 10.83 3.36 7.48
C PHE A 132 12.04 4.30 7.46
N ALA A 133 12.64 4.53 6.28
CA ALA A 133 13.76 5.45 6.14
C ALA A 133 13.35 6.88 6.55
N ILE A 134 12.20 7.38 6.09
CA ILE A 134 11.70 8.71 6.45
C ILE A 134 11.54 8.85 7.97
N VAL A 135 10.94 7.87 8.64
CA VAL A 135 10.77 7.88 10.10
C VAL A 135 12.12 7.77 10.80
N ALA A 136 13.02 6.89 10.35
CA ALA A 136 14.34 6.69 10.94
C ALA A 136 15.25 7.93 10.87
N PHE A 137 15.11 8.77 9.83
CA PHE A 137 15.82 10.04 9.74
C PHE A 137 15.12 11.18 10.50
N ALA A 138 13.83 11.05 10.82
CA ALA A 138 13.02 12.12 11.41
C ALA A 138 12.72 11.94 12.92
N ALA A 139 12.96 10.76 13.50
CA ALA A 139 12.56 10.47 14.88
C ALA A 139 13.45 9.43 15.58
N LYS A 140 13.29 9.30 16.90
CA LYS A 140 13.86 8.20 17.68
C LYS A 140 12.85 7.05 17.73
N TRP A 141 13.36 5.84 17.51
CA TRP A 141 12.60 4.60 17.70
C TRP A 141 12.64 4.20 19.17
N ASN A 142 11.48 3.90 19.74
CA ASN A 142 11.32 3.29 21.07
C ASN A 142 10.79 1.86 20.93
#